data_AF-A0A535N944-F1
#
_entry.id   AF-A0A535N944-F1
#
_cell.length_a   1.000
_cell.length_b   1.000
_cell.length_c   1.000
_cell.angle_alpha   90.00
_cell.angle_beta   90.00
_cell.angle_gamma   90.00
#
_symmetry.space_group_name_H-M   'P 1'
#
loop_
_entity.id
_entity.type
_entity.pdbx_description
1 polymer ?
#
loop_
_entity_poly.entity_id
_entity_poly.type
_entity_poly.pdbx_seq_one_letter_code
_entity_poly.pdbx_strand_id
1 'polypeptide(L)'
;MRPPRPIQIVPLRTEAVAPVAAARLTYRGGPLLASPQVFLFFWGDAWRAEPQAMLMQQLNDFFVFVLASPLMDQLAEYDVQDFSIGRGSRTGAIAVTTAPPEIVTDTDIQQFVRDQIASNPAVSQPTPSSLYFVFLPPGVTSELDTASSCVNFCGYHSNVNGVYYAVMPYPDCGGCAGGLTVLDAMTTTTSHELCEALTEACL
;
A
#
# COMPACT_ATOMS: atom_id res chain seq x y z
N MET A 1 5.07 15.22 25.98
CA MET A 1 4.01 15.05 24.96
C MET A 1 4.59 14.19 23.86
N ARG A 2 4.01 13.02 23.58
CA ARG A 2 4.39 12.21 22.42
C ARG A 2 3.92 12.95 21.16
N PRO A 3 4.75 13.17 20.14
CA PRO A 3 4.30 13.79 18.91
C PRO A 3 3.13 12.98 18.32
N PRO A 4 2.17 13.63 17.63
CA PRO A 4 1.10 12.91 16.93
C PRO A 4 1.73 11.94 15.92
N ARG A 5 1.19 10.71 15.86
CA ARG A 5 1.60 9.72 14.87
C ARG A 5 1.37 10.31 13.46
N PRO A 6 2.28 10.09 12.49
CA PRO A 6 2.02 10.43 11.10
C PRO A 6 0.71 9.81 10.61
N ILE A 7 0.03 10.48 9.67
CA ILE A 7 -1.14 9.89 9.01
C ILE A 7 -0.60 8.76 8.12
N GLN A 8 -1.15 7.56 8.28
CA GLN A 8 -0.74 6.36 7.55
C GLN A 8 -1.92 5.72 6.82
N ILE A 9 -2.97 6.49 6.57
CA ILE A 9 -4.22 6.00 6.00
C ILE A 9 -4.64 6.92 4.86
N VAL A 10 -5.13 6.35 3.75
CA VAL A 10 -5.93 7.11 2.80
C VAL A 10 -7.34 7.29 3.38
N PRO A 11 -7.80 8.50 3.73
CA PRO A 11 -9.15 8.71 4.23
C PRO A 11 -10.20 8.54 3.14
N LEU A 12 -11.47 8.40 3.55
CA LEU A 12 -12.60 8.40 2.61
C LEU A 12 -12.62 9.67 1.76
N ARG A 13 -12.95 9.56 0.47
CA ARG A 13 -13.18 10.73 -0.36
C ARG A 13 -14.45 11.45 0.10
N THR A 14 -14.31 12.74 0.39
CA THR A 14 -15.42 13.67 0.62
C THR A 14 -15.37 14.74 -0.47
N GLU A 15 -16.52 15.26 -0.92
CA GLU A 15 -16.59 16.24 -2.04
C GLU A 15 -16.06 17.65 -1.67
N ALA A 16 -15.38 17.82 -0.53
CA ALA A 16 -14.88 19.12 -0.10
C ALA A 16 -13.48 19.39 -0.67
N VAL A 17 -13.38 20.31 -1.61
CA VAL A 17 -12.10 20.88 -2.07
C VAL A 17 -11.56 21.81 -0.99
N ALA A 18 -10.56 21.35 -0.23
CA ALA A 18 -9.81 22.22 0.67
C ALA A 18 -8.93 23.19 -0.14
N PRO A 19 -8.75 24.45 0.30
CA PRO A 19 -7.88 25.40 -0.40
C PRO A 19 -6.45 24.86 -0.44
N VAL A 20 -5.82 24.95 -1.62
CA VAL A 20 -4.42 24.56 -1.83
C VAL A 20 -3.52 25.59 -1.15
N ALA A 21 -3.22 25.38 0.13
CA ALA A 21 -2.09 26.02 0.77
C ALA A 21 -0.80 25.36 0.27
N ALA A 22 0.26 26.13 0.08
CA ALA A 22 1.58 25.56 -0.20
C ALA A 22 1.94 24.57 0.92
N ALA A 23 2.00 23.28 0.59
CA ALA A 23 2.31 22.25 1.56
C ALA A 23 3.73 22.49 2.08
N ARG A 24 3.85 22.79 3.37
CA ARG A 24 5.15 22.81 4.06
C ARG A 24 5.35 21.44 4.69
N LEU A 25 5.76 20.50 3.85
CA LEU A 25 6.15 19.17 4.29
C LEU A 25 7.56 19.28 4.89
N THR A 26 7.70 18.88 6.14
CA THR A 26 9.01 18.76 6.79
C THR A 26 9.31 17.30 6.96
N TYR A 27 10.41 16.84 6.36
CA TYR A 27 10.91 15.49 6.58
C TYR A 27 11.19 15.28 8.07
N ARG A 28 10.55 14.26 8.66
CA ARG A 28 10.62 13.98 10.10
C ARG A 28 11.64 12.90 10.47
N GLY A 29 12.46 12.45 9.52
CA GLY A 29 13.53 11.49 9.77
C GLY A 29 13.15 10.02 9.61
N GLY A 30 11.99 9.70 9.01
CA GLY A 30 11.58 8.33 8.75
C GLY A 30 12.43 7.64 7.67
N PRO A 31 12.64 6.31 7.75
CA PRO A 31 13.33 5.58 6.71
C PRO A 31 12.79 5.92 5.32
N LEU A 32 13.69 6.06 4.37
CA LEU A 32 13.35 6.26 2.96
C LEU A 32 13.65 4.96 2.21
N LEU A 33 12.94 4.69 1.11
CA LEU A 33 13.19 3.56 0.23
C LEU A 33 13.75 4.07 -1.11
N ALA A 34 15.07 3.90 -1.32
CA ALA A 34 15.80 4.59 -2.39
C ALA A 34 15.44 4.06 -3.77
N SER A 35 15.22 2.75 -3.88
CA SER A 35 14.75 2.12 -5.12
C SER A 35 13.80 0.99 -4.73
N PRO A 36 12.49 1.25 -4.69
CA PRO A 36 11.55 0.30 -4.12
C PRO A 36 11.49 -1.01 -4.90
N GLN A 37 11.55 -2.09 -4.15
CA GLN A 37 11.43 -3.47 -4.62
C GLN A 37 10.09 -4.01 -4.15
N VAL A 38 9.07 -3.85 -5.00
CA VAL A 38 7.68 -4.10 -4.60
C VAL A 38 7.24 -5.52 -4.91
N PHE A 39 6.69 -6.20 -3.91
CA PHE A 39 6.06 -7.51 -4.08
C PHE A 39 4.56 -7.43 -3.78
N LEU A 40 3.73 -8.08 -4.60
CA LEU A 40 2.27 -8.02 -4.46
C LEU A 40 1.71 -9.35 -3.95
N PHE A 41 1.01 -9.29 -2.82
CA PHE A 41 0.18 -10.37 -2.32
C PHE A 41 -1.28 -10.07 -2.65
N PHE A 42 -1.95 -11.03 -3.28
CA PHE A 42 -3.39 -11.05 -3.47
C PHE A 42 -3.96 -12.12 -2.53
N TRP A 43 -4.48 -11.73 -1.37
CA TRP A 43 -4.83 -12.68 -0.31
C TRP A 43 -6.24 -13.28 -0.55
N GLY A 44 -6.31 -14.59 -0.78
CA GLY A 44 -7.53 -15.36 -0.93
C GLY A 44 -7.75 -15.86 -2.36
N ASP A 45 -8.46 -16.98 -2.48
CA ASP A 45 -8.80 -17.60 -3.77
C ASP A 45 -9.70 -16.74 -4.66
N ALA A 46 -10.37 -15.73 -4.11
CA ALA A 46 -11.20 -14.79 -4.88
C ALA A 46 -10.41 -14.16 -6.04
N TRP A 47 -9.11 -13.90 -5.85
CA TRP A 47 -8.23 -13.32 -6.88
C TRP A 47 -7.90 -14.24 -8.06
N ARG A 48 -8.32 -15.52 -8.01
CA ARG A 48 -8.10 -16.49 -9.08
C ARG A 48 -9.32 -16.69 -9.97
N ALA A 49 -10.45 -16.08 -9.63
CA ALA A 49 -11.68 -16.13 -10.40
C ALA A 49 -12.03 -14.74 -10.97
N GLU A 50 -12.78 -14.72 -12.06
CA GLU A 50 -13.29 -13.46 -12.62
C GLU A 50 -14.41 -12.88 -11.73
N PRO A 51 -14.51 -11.54 -11.60
CA PRO A 51 -13.71 -10.53 -12.32
C PRO A 51 -12.36 -10.18 -11.65
N GLN A 52 -12.05 -10.71 -10.47
CA GLN A 52 -10.85 -10.32 -9.71
C GLN A 52 -9.55 -10.78 -10.37
N ALA A 53 -9.54 -11.89 -11.10
CA ALA A 53 -8.36 -12.34 -11.86
C ALA A 53 -7.92 -11.30 -12.90
N MET A 54 -8.87 -10.68 -13.62
CA MET A 54 -8.57 -9.57 -14.52
C MET A 54 -8.05 -8.33 -13.79
N LEU A 55 -8.68 -7.97 -12.67
CA LEU A 55 -8.23 -6.84 -11.84
C LEU A 55 -6.81 -7.06 -11.28
N MET A 56 -6.50 -8.28 -10.85
CA MET A 56 -5.15 -8.67 -10.41
C MET A 56 -4.13 -8.41 -11.51
N GLN A 57 -4.42 -8.81 -12.76
CA GLN A 57 -3.53 -8.56 -13.89
C GLN A 57 -3.33 -7.06 -14.14
N GLN A 58 -4.41 -6.27 -14.10
CA GLN A 58 -4.33 -4.81 -14.27
C GLN A 58 -3.51 -4.13 -13.17
N LEU A 59 -3.64 -4.58 -11.92
CA LEU A 59 -2.83 -4.09 -10.80
C LEU A 59 -1.35 -4.47 -10.96
N ASN A 60 -1.05 -5.67 -11.46
CA ASN A 60 0.33 -6.05 -11.80
C ASN A 60 0.94 -5.13 -12.86
N ASP A 61 0.19 -4.86 -13.93
CA ASP A 61 0.64 -3.98 -15.02
C ASP A 61 0.80 -2.53 -14.52
N PHE A 62 -0.11 -2.07 -13.65
CA PHE A 62 0.00 -0.79 -12.97
C PHE A 62 1.31 -0.67 -12.19
N PHE A 63 1.72 -1.68 -11.41
CA PHE A 63 2.98 -1.63 -10.67
C PHE A 63 4.23 -1.63 -11.57
N VAL A 64 4.18 -2.33 -12.70
CA VAL A 64 5.26 -2.24 -13.71
C VAL A 64 5.38 -0.82 -14.24
N PHE A 65 4.25 -0.16 -14.51
CA PHE A 65 4.22 1.21 -15.00
C PHE A 65 4.65 2.23 -13.93
N VAL A 66 3.97 2.26 -12.78
CA VAL A 66 4.11 3.34 -11.79
C VAL A 66 5.52 3.43 -11.23
N LEU A 67 6.16 2.29 -10.92
CA LEU A 67 7.51 2.23 -10.35
C LEU A 67 8.60 2.69 -11.33
N ALA A 68 8.30 2.70 -12.62
CA ALA A 68 9.19 3.20 -13.67
C ALA A 68 8.76 4.56 -14.23
N SER A 69 7.69 5.15 -13.71
CA SER A 69 7.06 6.36 -14.27
C SER A 69 7.70 7.66 -13.76
N PRO A 70 7.41 8.79 -14.43
CA PRO A 70 7.81 10.12 -13.93
C PRO A 70 7.26 10.48 -12.55
N LEU A 71 6.22 9.80 -12.04
CA LEU A 71 5.76 9.98 -10.66
C LEU A 71 6.91 9.73 -9.67
N MET A 72 7.71 8.69 -9.90
CA MET A 72 8.85 8.35 -9.05
C MET A 72 9.94 9.42 -9.11
N ASP A 73 10.14 10.03 -10.28
CA ASP A 73 11.11 11.12 -10.44
C ASP A 73 10.67 12.39 -9.67
N GLN A 74 9.36 12.60 -9.50
CA GLN A 74 8.83 13.70 -8.69
C GLN A 74 9.10 13.50 -7.20
N LEU A 75 9.26 12.26 -6.73
CA LEU A 75 9.59 11.99 -5.33
C LEU A 75 11.01 12.41 -4.96
N ALA A 76 11.87 12.74 -5.93
CA ALA A 76 13.20 13.30 -5.68
C ALA A 76 13.16 14.67 -4.96
N GLU A 77 12.01 15.37 -4.92
CA GLU A 77 11.82 16.56 -4.08
C GLU A 77 12.00 16.25 -2.57
N TYR A 78 11.81 14.98 -2.19
CA TYR A 78 11.95 14.51 -0.81
C TYR A 78 13.31 13.88 -0.51
N ASP A 79 14.28 14.00 -1.43
CA ASP A 79 15.66 13.59 -1.19
C ASP A 79 16.23 14.28 0.05
N VAL A 80 17.00 13.53 0.83
CA VAL A 80 17.74 14.07 1.99
C VAL A 80 19.22 13.81 1.80
N GLN A 81 20.06 14.44 2.63
CA GLN A 81 21.50 14.26 2.51
C GLN A 81 21.86 12.77 2.55
N ASP A 82 22.58 12.31 1.53
CA ASP A 82 23.02 10.92 1.31
C ASP A 82 21.90 9.91 0.99
N PHE A 83 20.70 10.38 0.65
CA PHE A 83 19.59 9.53 0.25
C PHE A 83 18.77 10.12 -0.90
N SER A 84 18.75 9.42 -2.03
CA SER A 84 17.90 9.77 -3.18
C SER A 84 16.84 8.72 -3.44
N ILE A 85 15.60 9.18 -3.61
CA ILE A 85 14.48 8.35 -4.06
C ILE A 85 14.54 8.28 -5.58
N GLY A 86 14.60 7.07 -6.09
CA GLY A 86 14.62 6.76 -7.50
C GLY A 86 13.51 5.81 -7.89
N ARG A 87 13.49 5.50 -9.18
CA ARG A 87 12.60 4.47 -9.74
C ARG A 87 12.85 3.11 -9.09
N GLY A 88 11.80 2.30 -9.09
CA GLY A 88 11.79 0.97 -8.50
C GLY A 88 11.46 -0.12 -9.50
N SER A 89 11.14 -1.29 -8.98
CA SER A 89 10.69 -2.43 -9.77
C SER A 89 9.76 -3.34 -8.98
N ARG A 90 8.84 -4.01 -9.68
CA ARG A 90 8.03 -5.09 -9.10
C ARG A 90 8.86 -6.37 -9.11
N THR A 91 9.14 -6.92 -7.94
CA THR A 91 9.94 -8.14 -7.77
C THR A 91 9.11 -9.42 -7.95
N GLY A 92 7.80 -9.34 -7.77
CA GLY A 92 6.90 -10.46 -8.01
C GLY A 92 5.46 -10.18 -7.58
N ALA A 93 4.61 -11.15 -7.83
CA ALA A 93 3.25 -11.17 -7.30
C ALA A 93 2.72 -12.59 -7.21
N ILE A 94 1.88 -12.86 -6.20
CA ILE A 94 1.19 -14.14 -6.04
C ILE A 94 -0.24 -13.94 -5.54
N ALA A 95 -1.13 -14.84 -5.95
CA ALA A 95 -2.39 -15.08 -5.23
C ALA A 95 -2.16 -16.15 -4.16
N VAL A 96 -2.42 -15.81 -2.91
CA VAL A 96 -2.29 -16.76 -1.79
C VAL A 96 -3.64 -17.41 -1.56
N THR A 97 -3.71 -18.74 -1.70
CA THR A 97 -4.99 -19.48 -1.71
C THR A 97 -5.62 -19.64 -0.34
N THR A 98 -4.92 -19.33 0.75
CA THR A 98 -5.53 -19.33 2.08
C THR A 98 -6.56 -18.20 2.16
N ALA A 99 -7.77 -18.53 2.59
CA ALA A 99 -8.81 -17.52 2.78
C ALA A 99 -8.41 -16.57 3.93
N PRO A 100 -8.48 -15.25 3.74
CA PRO A 100 -8.41 -14.33 4.87
C PRO A 100 -9.67 -14.46 5.74
N PRO A 101 -9.59 -14.13 7.04
CA PRO A 101 -10.76 -13.86 7.86
C PRO A 101 -11.67 -12.78 7.25
N GLU A 102 -12.96 -12.75 7.63
CA GLU A 102 -13.87 -11.67 7.23
C GLU A 102 -13.44 -10.30 7.75
N ILE A 103 -12.83 -10.28 8.95
CA ILE A 103 -12.21 -9.10 9.55
C ILE A 103 -10.72 -9.41 9.75
N VAL A 104 -9.87 -8.66 9.07
CA VAL A 104 -8.41 -8.80 9.11
C VAL A 104 -7.82 -7.64 9.88
N THR A 105 -7.25 -7.92 11.05
CA THR A 105 -6.53 -6.92 11.83
C THR A 105 -5.12 -6.69 11.26
N ASP A 106 -4.50 -5.57 11.61
CA ASP A 106 -3.09 -5.33 11.28
C ASP A 106 -2.16 -6.42 11.84
N THR A 107 -2.48 -7.02 12.99
CA THR A 107 -1.70 -8.16 13.51
C THR A 107 -1.78 -9.38 12.59
N ASP A 108 -2.95 -9.64 12.00
CA ASP A 108 -3.13 -10.72 11.03
C ASP A 108 -2.35 -10.45 9.74
N ILE A 109 -2.34 -9.20 9.25
CA ILE A 109 -1.53 -8.77 8.11
C ILE A 109 -0.04 -8.98 8.39
N GLN A 110 0.45 -8.51 9.53
CA GLN A 110 1.85 -8.66 9.92
C GLN A 110 2.25 -10.13 9.97
N GLN A 111 1.41 -10.98 10.54
CA GLN A 111 1.65 -12.42 10.59
C GLN A 111 1.65 -13.03 9.18
N PHE A 112 0.66 -12.69 8.34
CA PHE A 112 0.57 -13.15 6.96
C PHE A 112 1.81 -12.79 6.15
N VAL A 113 2.25 -11.53 6.17
CA VAL A 113 3.41 -11.06 5.41
C VAL A 113 4.68 -11.79 5.87
N ARG A 114 4.90 -11.92 7.19
CA ARG A 114 6.06 -12.66 7.73
C ARG A 114 6.05 -14.12 7.31
N ASP A 115 4.89 -14.77 7.38
CA ASP A 115 4.78 -16.18 7.00
C ASP A 115 5.04 -16.39 5.51
N GLN A 116 4.53 -15.51 4.64
CA GLN A 116 4.81 -15.60 3.20
C GLN A 116 6.29 -15.37 2.90
N ILE A 117 6.94 -14.38 3.53
CA ILE A 117 8.37 -14.14 3.37
C ILE A 117 9.21 -15.34 3.85
N ALA A 118 8.80 -15.98 4.95
CA ALA A 118 9.55 -17.08 5.55
C ALA A 118 9.36 -18.42 4.80
N SER A 119 8.18 -18.67 4.24
CA SER A 119 7.80 -20.00 3.76
C SER A 119 7.59 -20.11 2.25
N ASN A 120 7.35 -19.00 1.55
CA ASN A 120 6.99 -19.03 0.14
C ASN A 120 8.22 -18.74 -0.74
N PRO A 121 8.72 -19.73 -1.51
CA PRO A 121 9.94 -19.56 -2.31
C PRO A 121 9.78 -18.56 -3.47
N ALA A 122 8.55 -18.16 -3.81
CA ALA A 122 8.32 -17.10 -4.80
C ALA A 122 8.61 -15.69 -4.23
N VAL A 123 8.68 -15.55 -2.90
CA VAL A 123 8.93 -14.28 -2.22
C VAL A 123 10.42 -14.14 -1.94
N SER A 124 11.06 -13.16 -2.58
CA SER A 124 12.46 -12.84 -2.30
C SER A 124 12.62 -12.38 -0.85
N GLN A 125 13.79 -12.66 -0.26
CA GLN A 125 14.10 -12.18 1.09
C GLN A 125 14.09 -10.65 1.14
N PRO A 126 13.60 -10.04 2.25
CA PRO A 126 13.49 -8.59 2.35
C PRO A 126 14.87 -7.92 2.27
N THR A 127 14.92 -6.83 1.52
CA THR A 127 16.03 -5.87 1.53
C THR A 127 15.56 -4.59 2.21
N PRO A 128 16.47 -3.65 2.53
CA PRO A 128 16.08 -2.33 3.04
C PRO A 128 15.17 -1.52 2.10
N SER A 129 15.00 -1.93 0.83
CA SER A 129 14.09 -1.28 -0.13
C SER A 129 12.86 -2.13 -0.47
N SER A 130 12.63 -3.24 0.24
CA SER A 130 11.48 -4.10 0.00
C SER A 130 10.19 -3.50 0.57
N LEU A 131 9.13 -3.50 -0.24
CA LEU A 131 7.79 -3.05 0.13
C LEU A 131 6.76 -4.09 -0.33
N TYR A 132 5.92 -4.55 0.59
CA TYR A 132 4.93 -5.59 0.32
C TYR A 132 3.52 -5.02 0.26
N PHE A 133 2.84 -5.10 -0.87
CA PHE A 133 1.42 -4.73 -0.96
C PHE A 133 0.55 -5.95 -0.72
N VAL A 134 -0.46 -5.81 0.13
CA VAL A 134 -1.45 -6.85 0.44
C VAL A 134 -2.82 -6.37 -0.03
N PHE A 135 -3.30 -6.97 -1.13
CA PHE A 135 -4.63 -6.75 -1.68
C PHE A 135 -5.62 -7.72 -1.05
N LEU A 136 -6.59 -7.17 -0.32
CA LEU A 136 -7.67 -7.94 0.29
C LEU A 136 -8.83 -8.10 -0.71
N PRO A 137 -9.53 -9.24 -0.70
CA PRO A 137 -10.61 -9.49 -1.64
C PRO A 137 -11.90 -8.75 -1.22
N PRO A 138 -12.91 -8.67 -2.10
CA PRO A 138 -14.22 -8.12 -1.75
C PRO A 138 -14.83 -8.79 -0.51
N GLY A 139 -15.52 -8.00 0.31
CA GLY A 139 -16.21 -8.46 1.51
C GLY A 139 -15.32 -8.65 2.75
N VAL A 140 -14.00 -8.42 2.63
CA VAL A 140 -13.09 -8.43 3.79
C VAL A 140 -12.91 -7.03 4.34
N THR A 141 -13.16 -6.87 5.64
CA THR A 141 -12.90 -5.62 6.37
C THR A 141 -11.49 -5.64 6.94
N SER A 142 -10.72 -4.58 6.73
CA SER A 142 -9.42 -4.42 7.40
C SER A 142 -9.54 -3.48 8.59
N GLU A 143 -8.86 -3.80 9.70
CA GLU A 143 -8.81 -2.97 10.89
C GLU A 143 -7.37 -2.57 11.24
N LEU A 144 -7.19 -1.29 11.54
CA LEU A 144 -5.95 -0.70 12.03
C LEU A 144 -6.25 0.10 13.31
N ASP A 145 -5.71 -0.35 14.44
CA ASP A 145 -6.06 0.14 15.78
C ASP A 145 -7.60 0.16 15.99
N THR A 146 -8.21 1.35 16.04
CA THR A 146 -9.65 1.54 16.24
C THR A 146 -10.38 1.97 14.96
N ALA A 147 -9.70 1.89 13.81
CA ALA A 147 -10.20 2.32 12.52
C ALA A 147 -10.48 1.10 11.62
N SER A 148 -11.52 1.20 10.79
CA SER A 148 -11.91 0.14 9.86
C SER A 148 -11.93 0.66 8.42
N SER A 149 -11.58 -0.23 7.47
CA SER A 149 -11.70 0.03 6.05
C SER A 149 -13.14 0.39 5.67
N CYS A 150 -13.32 1.26 4.69
CA CYS A 150 -14.64 1.73 4.24
C CYS A 150 -15.48 2.51 5.27
N VAL A 151 -14.94 2.75 6.47
CA VAL A 151 -15.50 3.65 7.49
C VAL A 151 -14.53 4.81 7.76
N ASN A 152 -13.25 4.49 7.91
CA ASN A 152 -12.21 5.44 8.26
C ASN A 152 -11.17 5.61 7.15
N PHE A 153 -10.84 4.52 6.44
CA PHE A 153 -9.78 4.52 5.43
C PHE A 153 -10.08 3.63 4.22
N CYS A 154 -9.30 3.82 3.16
CA CYS A 154 -9.34 3.06 1.91
C CYS A 154 -8.07 2.26 1.65
N GLY A 155 -7.00 2.57 2.37
CA GLY A 155 -5.73 1.86 2.40
C GLY A 155 -4.92 2.35 3.60
N TYR A 156 -3.85 1.64 3.92
CA TYR A 156 -2.84 2.10 4.87
C TYR A 156 -1.49 1.48 4.57
N HIS A 157 -0.43 2.05 5.13
CA HIS A 157 0.91 1.45 5.14
C HIS A 157 1.49 1.44 6.55
N SER A 158 2.34 0.46 6.84
CA SER A 158 2.94 0.26 8.16
C SER A 158 4.24 -0.54 8.04
N ASN A 159 4.89 -0.81 9.16
CA ASN A 159 6.04 -1.69 9.22
C ASN A 159 6.02 -2.58 10.46
N VAL A 160 6.66 -3.74 10.34
CA VAL A 160 6.93 -4.62 11.49
C VAL A 160 8.36 -5.12 11.40
N ASN A 161 9.18 -4.79 12.42
CA ASN A 161 10.59 -5.22 12.51
C ASN A 161 11.41 -4.93 11.22
N GLY A 162 11.19 -3.77 10.59
CA GLY A 162 11.89 -3.37 9.35
C GLY A 162 11.32 -3.98 8.06
N VAL A 163 10.20 -4.72 8.13
CA VAL A 163 9.44 -5.15 6.96
C VAL A 163 8.34 -4.12 6.69
N TYR A 164 8.41 -3.41 5.58
CA TYR A 164 7.42 -2.41 5.16
C TYR A 164 6.31 -3.04 4.33
N TYR A 165 5.07 -2.69 4.62
CA TYR A 165 3.93 -3.18 3.86
C TYR A 165 2.84 -2.13 3.73
N ALA A 166 1.99 -2.30 2.72
CA ALA A 166 0.79 -1.51 2.48
C ALA A 166 -0.40 -2.45 2.28
N VAL A 167 -1.56 -2.10 2.85
CA VAL A 167 -2.78 -2.91 2.81
C VAL A 167 -3.84 -2.17 2.01
N MET A 168 -4.33 -2.85 0.98
CA MET A 168 -5.34 -2.36 0.06
C MET A 168 -6.62 -3.16 0.22
N PRO A 169 -7.55 -2.74 1.11
CA PRO A 169 -8.92 -3.23 1.12
C PRO A 169 -9.59 -3.04 -0.24
N TYR A 170 -10.48 -3.95 -0.60
CA TYR A 170 -11.30 -3.77 -1.78
C TYR A 170 -12.31 -2.62 -1.57
N PRO A 171 -12.51 -1.71 -2.53
CA PRO A 171 -13.31 -0.50 -2.33
C PRO A 171 -14.82 -0.76 -2.44
N ASP A 172 -15.38 -1.57 -1.54
CA ASP A 172 -16.80 -1.98 -1.52
C ASP A 172 -17.78 -0.88 -1.07
N CYS A 173 -17.30 0.33 -0.78
CA CYS A 173 -18.09 1.45 -0.28
C CYS A 173 -17.96 2.70 -1.14
N GLY A 174 -19.00 3.54 -1.13
CA GLY A 174 -19.03 4.79 -1.89
C GLY A 174 -17.88 5.76 -1.54
N GLY A 175 -17.44 5.81 -0.29
CA GLY A 175 -16.34 6.69 0.13
C GLY A 175 -14.97 6.30 -0.42
N CYS A 176 -14.71 5.01 -0.62
CA CYS A 176 -13.45 4.53 -1.21
C CYS A 176 -13.53 4.37 -2.73
N ALA A 177 -14.68 4.00 -3.26
CA ALA A 177 -14.91 4.00 -4.71
C ALA A 177 -14.90 5.43 -5.26
N GLY A 178 -15.51 6.38 -4.56
CA GLY A 178 -15.54 7.80 -4.94
C GLY A 178 -16.18 8.06 -6.32
N GLY A 179 -17.10 7.19 -6.77
CA GLY A 179 -17.70 7.24 -8.10
C GLY A 179 -16.79 6.76 -9.25
N LEU A 180 -15.60 6.25 -8.93
CA LEU A 180 -14.65 5.72 -9.91
C LEU A 180 -14.93 4.25 -10.23
N THR A 181 -14.30 3.74 -11.30
CA THR A 181 -14.19 2.30 -11.50
C THR A 181 -13.35 1.68 -10.36
N VAL A 182 -13.53 0.39 -10.09
CA VAL A 182 -12.75 -0.31 -9.05
C VAL A 182 -11.25 -0.18 -9.30
N LEU A 183 -10.81 -0.33 -10.55
CA LEU A 183 -9.40 -0.19 -10.91
C LEU A 183 -8.87 1.22 -10.61
N ASP A 184 -9.61 2.26 -10.99
CA ASP A 184 -9.19 3.65 -10.76
C ASP A 184 -9.16 4.01 -9.28
N ALA A 185 -10.15 3.53 -8.51
CA ALA A 185 -10.19 3.70 -7.06
C ALA A 185 -8.98 3.04 -6.40
N MET A 186 -8.71 1.76 -6.74
CA MET A 186 -7.58 1.02 -6.19
C MET A 186 -6.24 1.61 -6.61
N THR A 187 -6.04 1.98 -7.87
CA THR A 187 -4.78 2.57 -8.33
C THR A 187 -4.54 3.95 -7.74
N THR A 188 -5.60 4.74 -7.46
CA THR A 188 -5.44 5.99 -6.71
C THR A 188 -4.94 5.74 -5.30
N THR A 189 -5.62 4.89 -4.53
CA THR A 189 -5.21 4.55 -3.15
C THR A 189 -3.80 3.95 -3.14
N THR A 190 -3.53 3.02 -4.06
CA THR A 190 -2.23 2.36 -4.19
C THR A 190 -1.12 3.36 -4.50
N SER A 191 -1.37 4.36 -5.37
CA SER A 191 -0.39 5.41 -5.67
C SER A 191 -0.11 6.29 -4.45
N HIS A 192 -1.13 6.66 -3.68
CA HIS A 192 -0.94 7.42 -2.45
C HIS A 192 -0.09 6.65 -1.44
N GLU A 193 -0.45 5.40 -1.15
CA GLU A 193 0.25 4.56 -0.17
C GLU A 193 1.66 4.20 -0.64
N LEU A 194 1.87 4.05 -1.96
CA LEU A 194 3.21 3.91 -2.52
C LEU A 194 4.03 5.17 -2.24
N CYS A 195 3.56 6.35 -2.63
CA CYS A 195 4.31 7.59 -2.42
C CYS A 195 4.64 7.80 -0.94
N GLU A 196 3.65 7.65 -0.06
CA GLU A 196 3.85 7.80 1.38
C GLU A 196 4.82 6.74 1.93
N ALA A 197 4.74 5.47 1.52
CA ALA A 197 5.70 4.46 1.96
C ALA A 197 7.15 4.74 1.50
N LEU A 198 7.37 5.53 0.46
CA LEU A 198 8.71 5.87 -0.04
C LEU A 198 9.29 7.13 0.60
N THR A 199 8.44 8.14 0.84
CA THR A 199 8.84 9.44 1.38
C THR A 199 8.69 9.52 2.90
N GLU A 200 7.90 8.62 3.48
CA GLU A 200 7.51 8.53 4.89
C GLU A 200 7.49 7.06 5.35
N ALA A 201 8.44 6.21 4.90
CA ALA A 201 8.54 4.88 5.50
C ALA A 201 8.73 5.08 7.02
N CYS A 202 7.81 4.55 7.80
CA CYS A 202 7.59 5.05 9.15
C CYS A 202 8.80 4.79 10.07
N LEU A 203 9.11 5.82 10.88
CA LEU A 203 10.06 5.83 12.03
C LEU A 203 9.80 4.69 13.02
#